data_AF-A0A096LWZ1-F1
#
_entry.id   AF-A0A096LWZ1-F1
#
_cell.length_a   1.000
_cell.length_b   1.000
_cell.length_c   1.000
_cell.angle_alpha   90.00
_cell.angle_beta   90.00
_cell.angle_gamma   90.00
#
_symmetry.space_group_name_H-M   'P 1'
#
loop_
_entity.id
_entity.type
_entity.pdbx_description
1 polymer ?
#
loop_
_entity_poly.entity_id
_entity_poly.type
_entity_poly.pdbx_seq_one_letter_code
_entity_poly.pdbx_strand_id
1 'polypeptide(L)'
;MWVRSVNAKMTEHSSQQPNPADTIRRALAEQQSAIQSHEKVLRDLSASQAETNRRLEEIANFLQTSSQQPPVAAPDPTPDPAPVSRAMYSEIRPPSPERFDGDSNKCKGFIMQCSLIFNHSPQSFLNDGAKIAFIIAHLSGRALSWAEAKFPDPTNFACTFTEFLADFKQVFTCDPDKTANSRELWSLKQGQRSVADFAIDFRIMAAASAWNPAALKSAYFHALSDSIKDELATLDEPDSLEDLIKLTIRLDNRIRSRNRERSRRTSSTRNIQTSAPVTPTLSSLNSPEPEPMQLGRTRLSPEERQNRMRSRRCLYCGASGHFIASCPVRLNPPVRQ
;
A
#
# COMPACT_ATOMS: atom_id res chain seq x y z
N MET A 1 -5.18 -49.54 -64.29
CA MET A 1 -3.99 -50.26 -63.76
C MET A 1 -3.11 -49.26 -63.04
N TRP A 2 -2.64 -49.63 -61.85
CA TRP A 2 -1.67 -48.90 -61.03
C TRP A 2 -0.37 -48.66 -61.83
N VAL A 3 0.47 -47.65 -61.58
CA VAL A 3 1.37 -47.55 -60.41
C VAL A 3 2.01 -46.15 -60.37
N ARG A 4 2.18 -45.64 -59.15
CA ARG A 4 2.99 -44.48 -58.75
C ARG A 4 4.47 -44.66 -59.12
N SER A 5 5.11 -43.61 -59.60
CA SER A 5 6.55 -43.40 -59.33
C SER A 5 6.79 -41.95 -58.96
N VAL A 6 7.28 -41.78 -57.73
CA VAL A 6 7.68 -40.51 -57.12
C VAL A 6 9.11 -40.22 -57.57
N ASN A 7 9.40 -39.01 -58.05
CA ASN A 7 10.77 -38.53 -58.13
C ASN A 7 10.89 -37.03 -57.80
N ALA A 8 11.73 -36.78 -56.80
CA ALA A 8 12.47 -35.59 -56.40
C ALA A 8 11.89 -34.19 -56.70
N LYS A 9 11.43 -33.50 -55.66
CA LYS A 9 11.40 -32.03 -55.63
C LYS A 9 12.84 -31.50 -55.55
N MET A 10 13.37 -31.05 -56.68
CA MET A 10 14.48 -30.09 -56.74
C MET A 10 13.87 -28.70 -56.55
N THR A 11 13.89 -28.16 -55.34
CA THR A 11 13.69 -26.73 -55.12
C THR A 11 15.05 -26.06 -55.24
N GLU A 12 15.36 -25.58 -56.45
CA GLU A 12 16.43 -24.62 -56.69
C GLU A 12 16.10 -23.33 -55.92
N HIS A 13 16.72 -23.15 -54.76
CA HIS A 13 16.76 -21.85 -54.11
C HIS A 13 17.73 -20.97 -54.89
N SER A 14 17.18 -20.17 -55.80
CA SER A 14 17.89 -19.04 -56.43
C SER A 14 18.15 -17.97 -55.36
N SER A 15 19.25 -18.12 -54.63
CA SER A 15 19.79 -17.09 -53.75
C SER A 15 20.47 -16.01 -54.59
N GLN A 16 19.67 -15.07 -55.11
CA GLN A 16 20.18 -13.80 -55.61
C GLN A 16 20.75 -13.01 -54.43
N GLN A 17 22.08 -13.06 -54.26
CA GLN A 17 22.76 -12.10 -53.38
C GLN A 17 22.44 -10.69 -53.88
N PRO A 18 21.98 -9.78 -53.01
CA PRO A 18 21.67 -8.42 -53.42
C PRO A 18 22.94 -7.77 -53.96
N ASN A 19 22.84 -7.17 -55.14
CA ASN A 19 23.95 -6.49 -55.80
C ASN A 19 24.58 -5.49 -54.81
N PRO A 20 25.91 -5.56 -54.57
CA PRO A 20 26.58 -4.69 -53.60
C PRO A 20 26.34 -3.20 -53.89
N ALA A 21 26.19 -2.82 -55.17
CA ALA A 21 25.87 -1.45 -55.55
C ALA A 21 24.48 -0.98 -55.08
N ASP A 22 23.48 -1.88 -55.03
CA ASP A 22 22.12 -1.56 -54.58
C ASP A 22 22.05 -1.47 -53.04
N THR A 23 22.91 -2.22 -52.35
CA THR A 23 23.05 -2.14 -50.89
C THR A 23 23.68 -0.82 -50.47
N ILE A 24 24.73 -0.39 -51.18
CA ILE A 24 25.37 0.91 -50.96
C ILE A 24 24.40 2.06 -51.27
N ARG A 25 23.64 1.99 -52.37
CA ARG A 25 22.62 3.01 -52.69
C ARG A 25 21.54 3.13 -51.61
N ARG A 26 21.09 2.01 -51.04
CA ARG A 26 20.13 2.02 -49.92
C ARG A 26 20.72 2.63 -48.65
N ALA A 27 21.94 2.24 -48.28
CA ALA A 27 22.62 2.82 -47.12
C ALA A 27 22.84 4.33 -47.25
N LEU A 28 23.18 4.82 -48.45
CA LEU A 28 23.31 6.26 -48.71
C LEU A 28 21.97 6.99 -48.62
N ALA A 29 20.88 6.39 -49.11
CA ALA A 29 19.54 6.97 -49.00
C ALA A 29 19.05 7.03 -47.53
N GLU A 30 19.31 5.99 -46.75
CA GLU A 30 19.02 5.96 -45.31
C GLU A 30 19.82 7.02 -44.55
N GLN A 31 21.12 7.15 -44.85
CA GLN A 31 21.98 8.17 -44.25
C GLN A 31 21.51 9.60 -44.63
N GLN A 32 21.09 9.82 -45.87
CA GLN A 32 20.54 11.11 -46.31
C GLN A 32 19.24 11.45 -45.56
N SER A 33 18.36 10.47 -45.37
CA SER A 33 17.13 10.64 -44.58
C SER A 33 17.42 10.96 -43.11
N ALA A 34 18.41 10.27 -42.51
CA ALA A 34 18.85 10.55 -41.14
C ALA A 34 19.42 11.98 -40.99
N ILE A 35 20.21 12.45 -41.95
CA ILE A 35 20.75 13.82 -41.96
C ILE A 35 19.61 14.84 -42.06
N GLN A 36 18.63 14.63 -42.94
CA GLN A 36 17.46 15.51 -43.05
C GLN A 36 16.63 15.55 -41.77
N SER A 37 16.49 14.40 -41.08
CA SER A 37 15.83 14.32 -39.78
C SER A 37 16.58 15.13 -38.72
N HIS A 38 17.90 14.99 -38.63
CA HIS A 38 18.71 15.78 -37.71
C HIS A 38 18.66 17.28 -38.01
N GLU A 39 18.72 17.68 -39.28
CA GLU A 39 18.60 19.09 -39.68
C GLU A 39 17.25 19.68 -39.27
N LYS A 40 16.16 18.90 -39.35
CA LYS A 40 14.86 19.30 -38.83
C LYS A 40 14.89 19.50 -37.32
N VAL A 41 15.43 18.54 -36.57
CA VAL A 41 15.54 18.64 -35.10
C VAL A 41 16.37 19.86 -34.67
N LEU A 42 17.46 20.16 -35.37
CA LEU A 42 18.28 21.35 -35.09
C LEU A 42 17.53 22.66 -35.37
N ARG A 43 16.72 22.71 -36.43
CA ARG A 43 15.85 23.87 -36.70
C ARG A 43 14.79 24.03 -35.63
N ASP A 44 14.15 22.95 -35.21
CA ASP A 44 13.13 22.97 -34.16
C ASP A 44 13.73 23.41 -32.81
N LEU A 45 14.94 22.93 -32.47
CA LEU A 45 15.67 23.34 -31.27
C LEU A 45 16.06 24.83 -31.31
N SER A 46 16.56 25.30 -32.46
CA SER A 46 16.90 26.72 -32.67
C SER A 46 15.67 27.62 -32.51
N ALA A 47 14.52 27.22 -33.07
CA ALA A 47 13.26 27.93 -32.91
C ALA A 47 12.81 27.95 -31.43
N SER A 48 12.93 26.83 -30.72
CA SER A 48 12.62 26.77 -29.28
C SER A 48 13.55 27.67 -28.47
N GLN A 49 14.83 27.72 -28.81
CA GLN A 49 15.80 28.60 -28.14
C GLN A 49 15.45 30.08 -28.36
N ALA A 50 15.09 30.46 -29.59
CA ALA A 50 14.67 31.83 -29.92
C ALA A 50 13.43 32.24 -29.11
N GLU A 51 12.44 31.36 -28.96
CA GLU A 51 11.26 31.60 -28.12
C GLU A 51 11.63 31.77 -26.65
N THR A 52 12.52 30.93 -26.11
CA THR A 52 12.97 31.08 -24.72
C THR A 52 13.70 32.40 -24.48
N ASN A 53 14.56 32.82 -25.42
CA ASN A 53 15.28 34.09 -25.33
C ASN A 53 14.31 35.27 -25.37
N ARG A 54 13.29 35.23 -26.25
CA ARG A 54 12.24 36.24 -26.32
C ARG A 54 11.49 36.38 -24.99
N ARG A 55 11.12 35.26 -24.35
CA ARG A 55 10.46 35.28 -23.03
C ARG A 55 11.34 35.89 -21.94
N LEU A 56 12.65 35.64 -21.98
CA LEU A 56 13.59 36.26 -21.05
C LEU A 56 13.67 37.78 -21.25
N GLU A 57 13.66 38.26 -22.49
CA GLU A 57 13.63 39.69 -22.80
C GLU A 57 12.31 40.35 -22.34
N GLU A 58 11.17 39.67 -22.51
CA GLU A 58 9.88 40.15 -22.01
C GLU A 58 9.88 40.28 -20.48
N ILE A 59 10.44 39.31 -19.76
CA ILE A 59 10.60 39.35 -18.30
C ILE A 59 11.55 40.48 -17.89
N ALA A 60 12.68 40.65 -18.59
CA ALA A 60 13.64 41.70 -18.31
C ALA A 60 13.03 43.10 -18.49
N ASN A 61 12.26 43.31 -19.57
CA ASN A 61 11.55 44.57 -19.82
C ASN A 61 10.44 44.84 -18.77
N PHE A 62 9.74 43.81 -18.32
CA PHE A 62 8.73 43.95 -17.25
C PHE A 62 9.37 44.41 -15.93
N LEU A 63 10.52 43.84 -15.57
CA LEU A 63 11.28 44.25 -14.38
C LEU A 63 11.83 45.68 -14.52
N GLN A 64 12.36 46.04 -15.69
CA GLN A 64 12.88 47.39 -15.95
C GLN A 64 11.79 48.47 -15.89
N THR A 65 10.59 48.16 -16.42
CA THR A 65 9.44 49.08 -16.40
C THR A 65 8.91 49.30 -14.98
N SER A 66 8.93 48.27 -14.13
CA SER A 66 8.61 48.43 -12.69
C SER A 66 9.62 49.31 -11.93
N SER A 67 10.85 49.45 -12.44
CA SER A 67 11.91 50.23 -11.78
C SER A 67 11.91 51.73 -12.15
N GLN A 68 11.10 52.18 -13.11
CA GLN A 68 11.05 53.59 -13.55
C GLN A 68 9.72 54.26 -13.13
N GLN A 69 9.50 54.44 -11.84
CA GLN A 69 8.60 55.49 -11.36
C GLN A 69 9.34 56.85 -11.41
N PRO A 70 8.69 57.94 -11.88
CA PRO A 70 9.34 59.24 -11.97
C PRO A 70 9.65 59.82 -10.57
N PRO A 71 10.70 60.63 -10.41
CA PRO A 71 11.04 61.25 -9.14
C PRO A 71 10.01 62.35 -8.84
N VAL A 72 9.21 62.15 -7.79
CA VAL A 72 8.32 63.19 -7.26
C VAL A 72 9.18 64.22 -6.53
N ALA A 73 9.08 65.47 -6.96
CA ALA A 73 9.72 66.62 -6.32
C ALA A 73 9.25 66.80 -4.87
N ALA A 74 10.18 67.16 -3.97
CA ALA A 74 9.89 67.45 -2.57
C ALA A 74 8.91 68.64 -2.41
N PRO A 75 8.04 68.60 -1.40
CA PRO A 75 8.32 69.46 -0.24
C PRO A 75 8.02 68.84 1.14
N ASP A 76 8.88 69.25 2.09
CA ASP A 76 8.71 69.38 3.55
C ASP A 76 8.47 68.17 4.49
N PRO A 77 8.90 68.30 5.77
CA PRO A 77 9.27 67.17 6.62
C PRO A 77 8.11 66.69 7.50
N THR A 78 7.96 65.37 7.62
CA THR A 78 7.46 64.53 8.74
C THR A 78 6.75 63.28 8.20
N PRO A 79 6.57 62.21 9.00
CA PRO A 79 7.51 61.46 9.83
C PRO A 79 7.77 60.05 9.21
N ASP A 80 8.87 59.41 9.64
CA ASP A 80 9.31 58.01 9.43
C ASP A 80 8.62 57.15 8.32
N PRO A 81 9.37 56.62 7.33
CA PRO A 81 8.79 55.69 6.37
C PRO A 81 8.40 54.40 7.09
N ALA A 82 7.09 54.14 7.16
CA ALA A 82 6.53 52.85 7.50
C ALA A 82 7.23 51.74 6.69
N PRO A 83 7.51 50.57 7.30
CA PRO A 83 8.24 49.51 6.64
C PRO A 83 7.50 49.13 5.37
N VAL A 84 8.23 49.14 4.26
CA VAL A 84 7.78 48.65 2.96
C VAL A 84 7.17 47.27 3.19
N SER A 85 5.84 47.20 3.08
CA SER A 85 5.10 45.95 3.09
C SER A 85 5.66 45.10 1.95
N ARG A 86 6.65 44.25 2.26
CA ARG A 86 7.02 43.10 1.45
C ARG A 86 5.70 42.45 1.08
N ALA A 87 5.41 42.39 -0.22
CA ALA A 87 4.27 41.68 -0.74
C ALA A 87 4.17 40.37 0.03
N MET A 88 3.08 40.20 0.80
CA MET A 88 2.79 38.98 1.52
C MET A 88 2.40 37.91 0.51
N TYR A 89 3.37 37.44 -0.29
CA TYR A 89 3.37 36.04 -0.60
C TYR A 89 3.58 35.35 0.75
N SER A 90 2.57 34.63 1.24
CA SER A 90 2.79 33.71 2.34
C SER A 90 3.84 32.73 1.85
N GLU A 91 5.10 32.96 2.24
CA GLU A 91 6.17 32.01 2.03
C GLU A 91 5.72 30.70 2.70
N ILE A 92 5.49 29.66 1.89
CA ILE A 92 4.97 28.37 2.38
C ILE A 92 6.08 27.74 3.21
N ARG A 93 6.15 28.08 4.48
CA ARG A 93 7.19 27.58 5.37
C ARG A 93 6.97 26.09 5.62
N PRO A 94 7.92 25.21 5.26
CA PRO A 94 7.80 23.80 5.56
C PRO A 94 7.69 23.60 7.07
N PRO A 95 6.88 22.62 7.53
CA PRO A 95 6.80 22.29 8.94
C PRO A 95 8.19 21.86 9.44
N SER A 96 8.48 22.17 10.71
CA SER A 96 9.71 21.71 11.36
C SER A 96 9.76 20.18 11.35
N PRO A 97 10.94 19.56 11.17
CA PRO A 97 11.07 18.12 11.27
C PRO A 97 10.73 17.66 12.68
N GLU A 98 10.24 16.43 12.79
CA GLU A 98 10.08 15.78 14.10
C GLU A 98 11.45 15.63 14.77
N ARG A 99 11.50 15.76 16.09
CA ARG A 99 12.75 15.54 16.84
C ARG A 99 13.21 14.10 16.68
N PHE A 100 14.48 13.92 16.37
CA PHE A 100 15.08 12.60 16.19
C PHE A 100 15.73 12.10 17.48
N ASP A 101 15.29 10.96 17.99
CA ASP A 101 15.73 10.37 19.26
C ASP A 101 16.88 9.34 19.12
N GLY A 102 17.22 8.98 17.87
CA GLY A 102 18.18 7.93 17.56
C GLY A 102 17.55 6.58 17.19
N ASP A 103 16.25 6.51 16.90
CA ASP A 103 15.62 5.31 16.31
C ASP A 103 16.05 5.11 14.85
N SER A 104 16.68 3.97 14.57
CA SER A 104 17.20 3.67 13.23
C SER A 104 16.12 3.61 12.15
N ASN A 105 14.89 3.26 12.51
CA ASN A 105 13.78 3.17 11.57
C ASN A 105 13.30 4.56 11.10
N LYS A 106 13.55 5.61 11.90
CA LYS A 106 13.14 6.98 11.61
C LYS A 106 14.24 7.82 10.94
N CYS A 107 15.49 7.37 11.00
CA CYS A 107 16.66 8.11 10.52
C CYS A 107 16.53 8.58 9.06
N LYS A 108 16.16 7.68 8.14
CA LYS A 108 15.98 8.02 6.72
C LYS A 108 14.89 9.07 6.49
N GLY A 109 13.77 8.96 7.21
CA GLY A 109 12.67 9.92 7.15
C GLY A 109 13.07 11.29 7.69
N PHE A 110 13.79 11.33 8.81
CA PHE A 110 14.31 12.56 9.40
C PHE A 110 15.28 13.30 8.45
N ILE A 111 16.25 12.59 7.87
CA ILE A 111 17.20 13.16 6.89
C ILE A 111 16.45 13.72 5.66
N MET A 112 15.42 13.02 5.19
CA MET A 112 14.58 13.50 4.09
C MET A 112 13.88 14.82 4.46
N GLN A 113 13.28 14.90 5.65
CA GLN A 113 12.62 16.13 6.12
C GLN A 113 13.59 17.31 6.22
N CYS A 114 14.78 17.12 6.79
CA CYS A 114 15.82 18.16 6.82
C CYS A 114 16.23 18.60 5.41
N SER A 115 16.41 17.64 4.49
CA SER A 115 16.81 17.94 3.11
C SER A 115 15.74 18.75 2.37
N LEU A 116 14.45 18.46 2.59
CA LEU A 116 13.34 19.26 2.05
C LEU A 116 13.39 20.71 2.53
N ILE A 117 13.71 20.93 3.81
CA ILE A 117 13.83 22.28 4.38
C ILE A 117 15.03 23.03 3.79
N PHE A 118 16.18 22.36 3.68
CA PHE A 118 17.38 22.97 3.09
C PHE A 118 17.15 23.36 1.62
N ASN A 119 16.45 22.51 0.87
CA ASN A 119 16.12 22.77 -0.52
C ASN A 119 15.06 23.86 -0.69
N HIS A 120 14.15 23.99 0.27
CA HIS A 120 13.13 25.04 0.26
C HIS A 120 13.73 26.42 0.60
N SER A 121 14.68 26.48 1.53
CA SER A 121 15.28 27.74 2.01
C SER A 121 16.81 27.77 1.83
N PRO A 122 17.34 27.65 0.60
CA PRO A 122 18.78 27.52 0.36
C PRO A 122 19.58 28.73 0.88
N GLN A 123 18.97 29.93 0.85
CA GLN A 123 19.58 31.17 1.36
C GLN A 123 19.81 31.16 2.88
N SER A 124 19.05 30.35 3.63
CA SER A 124 19.22 30.20 5.08
C SER A 124 20.28 29.15 5.45
N PHE A 125 20.71 28.33 4.48
CA PHE A 125 21.61 27.18 4.68
C PHE A 125 22.80 27.23 3.72
N LEU A 126 23.43 28.40 3.61
CA LEU A 126 24.54 28.67 2.68
C LEU A 126 25.82 27.90 3.02
N ASN A 127 26.05 27.62 4.30
CA ASN A 127 27.23 26.92 4.77
C ASN A 127 26.87 25.60 5.46
N ASP A 128 27.85 24.69 5.53
CA ASP A 128 27.67 23.38 6.12
C ASP A 128 27.35 23.46 7.61
N GLY A 129 27.96 24.43 8.32
CA GLY A 129 27.70 24.66 9.74
C GLY A 129 26.22 24.94 10.04
N ALA A 130 25.54 25.74 9.23
CA ALA A 130 24.11 26.02 9.40
C ALA A 130 23.24 24.76 9.23
N LYS A 131 23.58 23.88 8.27
CA LYS A 131 22.87 22.60 8.07
C LYS A 131 23.12 21.64 9.23
N ILE A 132 24.38 21.53 9.68
CA ILE A 132 24.77 20.67 10.80
C ILE A 132 24.09 21.15 12.09
N ALA A 133 24.19 22.44 12.41
CA ALA A 133 23.55 23.05 13.58
C ALA A 133 22.02 22.84 13.55
N PHE A 134 21.39 22.96 12.38
CA PHE A 134 19.97 22.69 12.23
C PHE A 134 19.62 21.24 12.55
N ILE A 135 20.37 20.27 12.03
CA ILE A 135 20.14 18.85 12.36
C ILE A 135 20.31 18.62 13.86
N ILE A 136 21.42 19.10 14.46
CA ILE A 136 21.72 18.94 15.88
C ILE A 136 20.61 19.54 16.76
N ALA A 137 20.08 20.72 16.41
CA ALA A 137 18.99 21.36 17.13
C ALA A 137 17.68 20.54 17.16
N HIS A 138 17.53 19.62 16.20
CA HIS A 138 16.39 18.71 16.11
C HIS A 138 16.69 17.30 16.66
N LEU A 139 17.84 17.09 17.28
CA LEU A 139 18.13 15.84 17.97
C LEU A 139 17.53 15.82 19.39
N SER A 140 17.35 14.61 19.90
CA SER A 140 16.91 14.31 21.25
C SER A 140 17.44 12.94 21.68
N GLY A 141 17.32 12.60 22.96
CA GLY A 141 17.70 11.29 23.47
C GLY A 141 19.13 10.89 23.10
N ARG A 142 19.30 9.67 22.59
CA ARG A 142 20.63 9.10 22.26
C ARG A 142 21.31 9.82 21.10
N ALA A 143 20.52 10.37 20.17
CA ALA A 143 21.08 11.12 19.04
C ALA A 143 21.72 12.43 19.50
N LEU A 144 21.11 13.12 20.47
CA LEU A 144 21.70 14.33 21.04
C LEU A 144 22.96 14.01 21.85
N SER A 145 22.96 12.97 22.67
CA SER A 145 24.16 12.54 23.41
C SER A 145 25.34 12.18 22.51
N TRP A 146 25.06 11.57 21.34
CA TRP A 146 26.10 11.35 20.33
C TRP A 146 26.66 12.66 19.76
N ALA A 147 25.79 13.64 19.46
CA ALA A 147 26.22 14.93 18.95
C ALA A 147 27.06 15.70 19.98
N GLU A 148 26.66 15.69 21.25
CA GLU A 148 27.42 16.31 22.36
C GLU A 148 28.81 15.68 22.51
N ALA A 149 28.92 14.35 22.39
CA ALA A 149 30.20 13.66 22.48
C ALA A 149 31.11 13.94 21.28
N LYS A 150 30.53 14.14 20.09
CA LYS A 150 31.29 14.33 18.84
C LYS A 150 31.65 15.79 18.56
N PHE A 151 30.77 16.72 18.93
CA PHE A 151 30.87 18.14 18.62
C PHE A 151 30.81 18.96 19.91
N PRO A 152 31.90 19.00 20.70
CA PRO A 152 31.92 19.73 21.96
C PRO A 152 31.85 21.26 21.77
N ASP A 153 32.27 21.77 20.60
CA ASP A 153 32.15 23.19 20.24
C ASP A 153 30.98 23.40 19.26
N PRO A 154 29.88 24.08 19.69
CA PRO A 154 28.72 24.32 18.83
C PRO A 154 28.97 25.39 17.75
N THR A 155 30.11 26.09 17.80
CA THR A 155 30.46 27.15 16.83
C THR A 155 31.33 26.64 15.68
N ASN A 156 31.99 25.49 15.86
CA ASN A 156 32.85 24.90 14.85
C ASN A 156 32.82 23.36 14.87
N PHE A 157 32.08 22.78 13.91
CA PHE A 157 31.96 21.32 13.79
C PHE A 157 33.17 20.63 13.15
N ALA A 158 34.13 21.38 12.60
CA ALA A 158 35.35 20.87 11.97
C ALA A 158 35.14 19.77 10.91
N CYS A 159 33.97 19.74 10.26
CA CYS A 159 33.65 18.80 9.18
C CYS A 159 32.66 19.45 8.18
N THR A 160 32.64 18.90 6.98
CA THR A 160 31.66 19.23 5.95
C THR A 160 30.31 18.58 6.25
N PHE A 161 29.23 19.09 5.64
CA PHE A 161 27.90 18.52 5.79
C PHE A 161 27.84 17.08 5.25
N THR A 162 28.63 16.78 4.21
CA THR A 162 28.74 15.44 3.63
C THR A 162 29.39 14.45 4.61
N GLU A 163 30.48 14.85 5.25
CA GLU A 163 31.16 14.04 6.28
C GLU A 163 30.25 13.83 7.50
N PHE A 164 29.60 14.88 7.97
CA PHE A 164 28.59 14.79 9.03
C PHE A 164 27.50 13.76 8.69
N LEU A 165 26.91 13.84 7.49
CA LEU A 165 25.87 12.90 7.07
C LEU A 165 26.38 11.46 6.93
N ALA A 166 27.61 11.26 6.50
CA ALA A 166 28.22 9.94 6.42
C ALA A 166 28.30 9.30 7.82
N ASP A 167 28.84 10.04 8.78
CA ASP A 167 28.96 9.59 10.16
C ASP A 167 27.60 9.41 10.84
N PHE A 168 26.68 10.34 10.61
CA PHE A 168 25.32 10.29 11.14
C PHE A 168 24.59 9.04 10.63
N LYS A 169 24.72 8.74 9.33
CA LYS A 169 24.15 7.53 8.74
C LYS A 169 24.82 6.28 9.27
N GLN A 170 26.14 6.27 9.45
CA GLN A 170 26.87 5.13 9.99
C GLN A 170 26.41 4.77 11.41
N VAL A 171 26.06 5.76 12.24
CA VAL A 171 25.63 5.53 13.62
C VAL A 171 24.15 5.20 13.72
N PHE A 172 23.29 5.87 12.94
CA PHE A 172 21.84 5.81 13.11
C PHE A 172 21.08 5.13 11.98
N THR A 173 21.74 4.71 10.91
CA THR A 173 21.08 3.92 9.86
C THR A 173 21.45 2.47 10.07
N CYS A 174 20.44 1.62 10.22
CA CYS A 174 20.63 0.21 9.93
C CYS A 174 20.60 0.10 8.41
N ASP A 175 21.73 -0.19 7.77
CA ASP A 175 21.68 -0.61 6.37
C ASP A 175 21.15 -2.04 6.40
N PRO A 176 19.88 -2.27 6.01
CA PRO A 176 19.44 -3.64 5.85
C PRO A 176 20.38 -4.29 4.84
N ASP A 177 20.83 -5.51 5.12
CA ASP A 177 21.46 -6.35 4.10
C ASP A 177 20.69 -6.19 2.78
N LYS A 178 21.36 -6.25 1.63
CA LYS A 178 20.68 -6.12 0.31
C LYS A 178 19.45 -7.03 0.16
N THR A 179 19.39 -8.10 0.96
CA THR A 179 18.30 -9.08 1.02
C THR A 179 17.29 -8.86 2.14
N ALA A 180 17.51 -7.98 3.13
CA ALA A 180 16.61 -7.80 4.26
C ALA A 180 15.22 -7.31 3.82
N ASN A 181 15.16 -6.27 2.98
CA ASN A 181 13.89 -5.81 2.39
C ASN A 181 13.20 -6.92 1.59
N SER A 182 13.97 -7.77 0.90
CA SER A 182 13.43 -8.91 0.13
C SER A 182 12.86 -9.99 1.06
N ARG A 183 13.53 -10.29 2.18
CA ARG A 183 13.04 -11.24 3.19
C ARG A 183 11.79 -10.71 3.89
N GLU A 184 11.79 -9.43 4.25
CA GLU A 184 10.67 -8.78 4.92
C GLU A 184 9.45 -8.74 3.98
N LEU A 185 9.63 -8.33 2.73
CA LEU A 185 8.60 -8.39 1.69
C LEU A 185 8.03 -9.79 1.50
N TRP A 186 8.88 -10.82 1.46
CA TRP A 186 8.43 -12.21 1.31
C TRP A 186 7.66 -12.71 2.53
N SER A 187 8.07 -12.29 3.73
CA SER A 187 7.42 -12.65 4.99
C SER A 187 6.12 -11.89 5.24
N LEU A 188 5.91 -10.76 4.54
CA LEU A 188 4.74 -9.92 4.70
C LEU A 188 3.48 -10.71 4.29
N LYS A 189 2.50 -10.77 5.21
CA LYS A 189 1.19 -11.38 4.96
C LYS A 189 0.06 -10.40 5.29
N GLN A 190 -1.04 -10.52 4.56
CA GLN A 190 -2.26 -9.75 4.81
C GLN A 190 -2.78 -10.03 6.23
N GLY A 191 -2.85 -11.31 6.62
CA GLY A 191 -3.44 -11.73 7.89
C GLY A 191 -4.91 -11.33 7.98
N GLN A 192 -5.32 -10.77 9.13
CA GLN A 192 -6.70 -10.31 9.37
C GLN A 192 -6.96 -8.85 8.94
N ARG A 193 -5.90 -8.14 8.52
CA ARG A 193 -5.96 -6.73 8.12
C ARG A 193 -6.73 -6.57 6.81
N SER A 194 -7.24 -5.36 6.57
CA SER A 194 -7.87 -5.06 5.29
C SER A 194 -6.84 -5.19 4.16
N VAL A 195 -7.30 -5.53 2.96
CA VAL A 195 -6.41 -5.57 1.79
C VAL A 195 -5.85 -4.18 1.50
N ALA A 196 -6.60 -3.12 1.78
CA ALA A 196 -6.16 -1.74 1.58
C ALA A 196 -4.96 -1.39 2.49
N ASP A 197 -5.04 -1.68 3.79
CA ASP A 197 -3.94 -1.42 4.73
C ASP A 197 -2.71 -2.27 4.37
N PHE A 198 -2.93 -3.55 4.10
CA PHE A 198 -1.87 -4.47 3.66
C PHE A 198 -1.20 -4.00 2.36
N ALA A 199 -1.96 -3.48 1.40
CA ALA A 199 -1.41 -3.01 0.13
C ALA A 199 -0.49 -1.79 0.29
N ILE A 200 -0.72 -0.94 1.30
CA ILE A 200 0.18 0.17 1.62
C ILE A 200 1.54 -0.36 2.06
N ASP A 201 1.55 -1.24 3.06
CA ASP A 201 2.79 -1.85 3.56
C ASP A 201 3.53 -2.60 2.46
N PHE A 202 2.78 -3.37 1.65
CA PHE A 202 3.35 -4.10 0.54
C PHE A 202 4.01 -3.15 -0.47
N ARG A 203 3.38 -2.04 -0.83
CA ARG A 203 3.97 -1.06 -1.77
C ARG A 203 5.20 -0.37 -1.19
N ILE A 204 5.20 -0.05 0.11
CA ILE A 204 6.37 0.52 0.79
C ILE A 204 7.55 -0.46 0.69
N MET A 205 7.32 -1.73 1.03
CA MET A 205 8.34 -2.77 0.96
C MET A 205 8.78 -3.08 -0.48
N ALA A 206 7.83 -3.10 -1.43
CA ALA A 206 8.09 -3.34 -2.83
C ALA A 206 8.96 -2.23 -3.44
N ALA A 207 8.70 -0.96 -3.12
CA ALA A 207 9.51 0.17 -3.57
C ALA A 207 10.94 0.14 -2.99
N ALA A 208 11.09 -0.37 -1.78
CA ALA A 208 12.40 -0.59 -1.17
C ALA A 208 13.08 -1.89 -1.65
N SER A 209 12.38 -2.73 -2.41
CA SER A 209 12.89 -3.98 -2.98
C SER A 209 13.37 -3.75 -4.42
N ALA A 210 14.40 -4.50 -4.83
CA ALA A 210 14.84 -4.51 -6.22
C ALA A 210 14.11 -5.57 -7.07
N TRP A 211 12.87 -5.93 -6.70
CA TRP A 211 12.12 -7.01 -7.36
C TRP A 211 11.47 -6.53 -8.64
N ASN A 212 11.45 -7.39 -9.66
CA ASN A 212 10.78 -7.09 -10.91
C ASN A 212 9.24 -7.18 -10.77
N PRO A 213 8.46 -6.54 -11.67
CA PRO A 213 7.00 -6.49 -11.55
C PRO A 213 6.31 -7.86 -11.51
N ALA A 214 6.81 -8.85 -12.23
CA ALA A 214 6.24 -10.20 -12.24
C ALA A 214 6.41 -10.90 -10.89
N ALA A 215 7.61 -10.78 -10.29
CA ALA A 215 7.90 -11.29 -8.95
C ALA A 215 7.03 -10.57 -7.89
N LEU A 216 6.85 -9.26 -8.01
CA LEU A 216 5.98 -8.49 -7.10
C LEU A 216 4.51 -8.93 -7.20
N LYS A 217 3.99 -9.14 -8.41
CA LYS A 217 2.62 -9.65 -8.63
C LYS A 217 2.43 -11.01 -7.95
N SER A 218 3.35 -11.94 -8.16
CA SER A 218 3.32 -13.27 -7.54
C SER A 218 3.44 -13.18 -6.01
N ALA A 219 4.38 -12.40 -5.48
CA ALA A 219 4.56 -12.20 -4.05
C ALA A 219 3.31 -11.62 -3.39
N TYR A 220 2.69 -10.61 -4.01
CA TYR A 220 1.44 -10.02 -3.55
C TYR A 220 0.35 -11.08 -3.44
N PHE A 221 0.14 -11.86 -4.52
CA PHE A 221 -0.84 -12.93 -4.54
C PHE A 221 -0.61 -13.95 -3.41
N HIS A 222 0.63 -14.40 -3.21
CA HIS A 222 0.97 -15.34 -2.14
C HIS A 222 0.83 -14.76 -0.72
N ALA A 223 0.93 -13.44 -0.58
CA ALA A 223 0.79 -12.73 0.69
C ALA A 223 -0.68 -12.47 1.10
N LEU A 224 -1.62 -12.55 0.16
CA LEU A 224 -3.06 -12.42 0.44
C LEU A 224 -3.57 -13.57 1.33
N SER A 225 -4.66 -13.28 2.05
CA SER A 225 -5.40 -14.27 2.83
C SER A 225 -6.11 -15.28 1.92
N ASP A 226 -6.31 -16.49 2.42
CA ASP A 226 -6.93 -17.57 1.63
C ASP A 226 -8.36 -17.23 1.21
N SER A 227 -9.13 -16.55 2.07
CA SER A 227 -10.48 -16.07 1.71
C SER A 227 -10.49 -15.15 0.49
N ILE A 228 -9.43 -14.36 0.26
CA ILE A 228 -9.33 -13.50 -0.93
C ILE A 228 -8.87 -14.33 -2.13
N LYS A 229 -7.94 -15.26 -1.93
CA LYS A 229 -7.46 -16.17 -2.98
C LYS A 229 -8.57 -17.06 -3.53
N ASP A 230 -9.46 -17.55 -2.66
CA ASP A 230 -10.61 -18.38 -3.02
C ASP A 230 -11.57 -17.62 -3.95
N GLU A 231 -11.82 -16.33 -3.66
CA GLU A 231 -12.66 -15.47 -4.51
C GLU A 231 -11.95 -15.14 -5.83
N LEU A 232 -10.63 -14.89 -5.80
CA LEU A 232 -9.82 -14.66 -7.00
C LEU A 232 -9.81 -15.88 -7.94
N ALA A 233 -9.88 -17.10 -7.41
CA ALA A 233 -9.89 -18.31 -8.23
C ALA A 233 -11.11 -18.41 -9.17
N THR A 234 -12.15 -17.59 -8.95
CA THR A 234 -13.35 -17.53 -9.79
C THR A 234 -13.32 -16.42 -10.84
N LEU A 235 -12.25 -15.63 -10.88
CA LEU A 235 -12.11 -14.46 -11.73
C LEU A 235 -10.94 -14.63 -12.71
N ASP A 236 -10.97 -13.85 -13.79
CA ASP A 236 -9.85 -13.79 -14.72
C ASP A 236 -8.61 -13.21 -14.04
N GLU A 237 -7.44 -13.75 -14.39
CA GLU A 237 -6.17 -13.30 -13.83
C GLU A 237 -5.89 -11.85 -14.25
N PRO A 238 -5.70 -10.91 -13.31
CA PRO A 238 -5.40 -9.53 -13.65
C PRO A 238 -4.04 -9.40 -14.35
N ASP A 239 -3.90 -8.55 -15.36
CA ASP A 239 -2.65 -8.44 -16.12
C ASP A 239 -1.48 -7.88 -15.29
N SER A 240 -1.76 -6.88 -14.46
CA SER A 240 -0.75 -6.15 -13.69
C SER A 240 -0.90 -6.29 -12.18
N LEU A 241 0.18 -6.02 -11.43
CA LEU A 241 0.13 -5.91 -9.97
C LEU A 241 -0.90 -4.87 -9.51
N GLU A 242 -0.96 -3.73 -10.20
CA GLU A 242 -1.86 -2.63 -9.82
C GLU A 242 -3.33 -3.00 -10.04
N ASP A 243 -3.64 -3.76 -11.09
CA ASP A 243 -5.00 -4.26 -11.32
C ASP A 243 -5.39 -5.33 -10.31
N LEU A 244 -4.44 -6.21 -9.95
CA LEU A 244 -4.62 -7.18 -8.87
C LEU A 244 -4.90 -6.49 -7.52
N ILE A 245 -4.15 -5.44 -7.17
CA ILE A 245 -4.38 -4.66 -5.95
C ILE A 245 -5.77 -4.00 -5.98
N LYS A 246 -6.14 -3.35 -7.08
CA LYS A 246 -7.47 -2.71 -7.21
C LYS A 246 -8.61 -3.72 -7.08
N LEU A 247 -8.47 -4.88 -7.73
CA LEU A 247 -9.48 -5.95 -7.69
C LEU A 247 -9.65 -6.50 -6.27
N THR A 248 -8.54 -6.83 -5.61
CA THR A 248 -8.55 -7.43 -4.27
C THR A 248 -9.05 -6.47 -3.19
N ILE A 249 -8.77 -5.16 -3.29
CA ILE A 249 -9.38 -4.14 -2.42
C ILE A 249 -10.90 -4.10 -2.59
N ARG A 250 -11.40 -4.14 -3.83
CA ARG A 250 -12.85 -4.17 -4.10
C ARG A 250 -13.51 -5.42 -3.54
N LEU A 251 -12.87 -6.58 -3.70
CA LEU A 251 -13.35 -7.85 -3.14
C LEU A 251 -13.40 -7.82 -1.62
N ASP A 252 -12.32 -7.43 -0.96
CA ASP A 252 -12.24 -7.34 0.51
C ASP A 252 -13.31 -6.41 1.07
N ASN A 253 -13.52 -5.24 0.45
CA ASN A 253 -14.58 -4.32 0.84
C ASN A 253 -15.98 -4.96 0.74
N ARG A 254 -16.25 -5.72 -0.33
CA ARG A 254 -17.53 -6.41 -0.53
C ARG A 254 -17.74 -7.53 0.49
N ILE A 255 -16.73 -8.37 0.71
CA ILE A 255 -16.76 -9.47 1.70
C ILE A 255 -16.99 -8.91 3.10
N ARG A 256 -16.22 -7.89 3.50
CA ARG A 256 -16.36 -7.23 4.80
C ARG A 256 -17.73 -6.58 4.96
N SER A 257 -18.27 -5.95 3.91
CA SER A 257 -19.61 -5.36 3.94
C SER A 257 -20.70 -6.41 4.16
N ARG A 258 -20.64 -7.52 3.41
CA ARG A 258 -21.57 -8.65 3.56
C ARG A 258 -21.47 -9.30 4.95
N ASN A 259 -20.26 -9.45 5.49
CA ASN A 259 -20.05 -9.98 6.83
C ASN A 259 -20.65 -9.07 7.91
N ARG A 260 -20.49 -7.74 7.78
CA ARG A 260 -21.15 -6.77 8.67
C ARG A 260 -22.67 -6.87 8.60
N GLU A 261 -23.23 -7.01 7.41
CA GLU A 261 -24.67 -7.19 7.22
C GLU A 261 -25.18 -8.49 7.88
N ARG A 262 -24.49 -9.61 7.63
CA ARG A 262 -24.83 -10.91 8.23
C ARG A 262 -24.76 -10.83 9.75
N SER A 263 -23.71 -10.21 10.30
CA SER A 263 -23.55 -10.02 11.74
C SER A 263 -24.68 -9.18 12.34
N ARG A 264 -25.14 -8.12 11.67
CA ARG A 264 -26.29 -7.32 12.12
C ARG A 264 -27.59 -8.13 12.14
N ARG A 265 -27.85 -8.94 11.11
CA ARG A 265 -29.03 -9.82 11.06
C ARG A 265 -29.01 -10.86 12.19
N THR A 266 -27.86 -11.47 12.47
CA THR A 266 -27.73 -12.45 13.57
C THR A 266 -27.81 -11.83 14.96
N SER A 267 -27.40 -10.56 15.12
CA SER A 267 -27.56 -9.83 16.38
C SER A 267 -29.02 -9.39 16.59
N SER A 268 -29.73 -9.03 15.52
CA SER A 268 -31.15 -8.65 15.57
C SER A 268 -32.05 -9.83 15.97
N THR A 269 -31.79 -11.04 15.46
CA THR A 269 -32.57 -12.23 15.84
C THR A 269 -32.35 -12.71 17.27
N ARG A 270 -31.26 -12.31 17.96
CA ARG A 270 -31.08 -12.59 19.40
C ARG A 270 -31.84 -11.63 20.30
N ASN A 271 -32.13 -10.41 19.86
CA ASN A 271 -32.83 -9.40 20.68
C ASN A 271 -34.37 -9.54 20.69
N ILE A 272 -34.94 -10.50 19.97
CA ILE A 272 -36.39 -10.73 19.92
C ILE A 272 -36.85 -11.84 20.90
N GLN A 273 -35.93 -12.50 21.62
CA GLN A 273 -36.27 -13.51 22.64
C GLN A 273 -36.08 -13.01 24.09
N THR A 274 -36.59 -11.82 24.42
CA THR A 274 -36.83 -11.41 25.82
C THR A 274 -38.06 -10.51 25.91
N SER A 275 -39.23 -11.07 25.60
CA SER A 275 -40.49 -10.61 26.18
C SER A 275 -41.31 -11.87 26.45
N ALA A 276 -41.33 -12.27 27.71
CA ALA A 276 -42.20 -13.33 28.18
C ALA A 276 -43.66 -12.93 27.89
N PRO A 277 -44.46 -13.77 27.22
CA PRO A 277 -45.89 -13.60 27.22
C PRO A 277 -46.37 -14.00 28.61
N VAL A 278 -46.86 -13.04 29.39
CA VAL A 278 -47.68 -13.33 30.56
C VAL A 278 -49.06 -13.67 30.01
N THR A 279 -49.36 -14.96 29.84
CA THR A 279 -50.73 -15.43 29.61
C THR A 279 -51.23 -16.18 30.85
N PRO A 280 -52.42 -15.83 31.37
CA PRO A 280 -52.99 -16.47 32.54
C PRO A 280 -53.48 -17.88 32.20
N THR A 281 -53.25 -18.77 33.14
CA THR A 281 -53.65 -20.17 33.20
C THR A 281 -55.15 -20.33 33.01
N LEU A 282 -55.59 -21.10 32.02
CA LEU A 282 -56.89 -21.80 32.03
C LEU A 282 -56.79 -23.12 31.24
N SER A 283 -56.73 -24.20 32.01
CA SER A 283 -57.28 -25.54 31.85
C SER A 283 -57.74 -26.08 30.47
N SER A 284 -57.19 -27.27 30.16
CA SER A 284 -57.90 -28.50 29.76
C SER A 284 -58.15 -28.84 28.28
N LEU A 285 -57.84 -30.12 27.99
CA LEU A 285 -58.42 -31.06 27.03
C LEU A 285 -58.08 -30.94 25.53
N ASN A 286 -57.25 -31.90 25.09
CA ASN A 286 -57.44 -32.84 23.96
C ASN A 286 -56.19 -33.03 23.07
N SER A 287 -55.84 -34.30 22.91
CA SER A 287 -54.91 -34.90 21.93
C SER A 287 -55.76 -35.54 20.81
N PRO A 288 -55.24 -36.10 19.68
CA PRO A 288 -53.90 -36.04 19.05
C PRO A 288 -53.93 -35.65 17.55
N GLU A 289 -52.79 -35.25 16.96
CA GLU A 289 -52.49 -35.61 15.56
C GLU A 289 -50.96 -35.73 15.34
N PRO A 290 -50.46 -36.81 14.70
CA PRO A 290 -49.03 -37.06 14.54
C PRO A 290 -48.52 -36.66 13.15
N GLU A 291 -47.56 -35.72 13.08
CA GLU A 291 -46.79 -35.53 11.85
C GLU A 291 -45.61 -36.51 11.74
N PRO A 292 -45.41 -37.14 10.57
CA PRO A 292 -44.47 -38.24 10.37
C PRO A 292 -43.06 -37.75 10.03
N MET A 293 -42.07 -38.60 10.34
CA MET A 293 -40.63 -38.47 10.08
C MET A 293 -39.83 -37.56 11.03
N GLN A 294 -39.72 -37.95 12.30
CA GLN A 294 -38.51 -37.60 13.07
C GLN A 294 -37.91 -38.82 13.74
N LEU A 295 -37.05 -39.48 12.95
CA LEU A 295 -36.15 -40.53 13.39
C LEU A 295 -35.23 -39.98 14.51
N GLY A 296 -35.20 -40.68 15.65
CA GLY A 296 -34.13 -40.55 16.63
C GLY A 296 -34.30 -39.49 17.72
N ARG A 297 -35.34 -39.59 18.56
CA ARG A 297 -35.38 -38.89 19.87
C ARG A 297 -34.28 -39.42 20.80
N THR A 298 -33.04 -38.95 20.63
CA THR A 298 -31.94 -39.19 21.59
C THR A 298 -31.41 -37.93 22.25
N ARG A 299 -31.94 -36.75 21.91
CA ARG A 299 -31.58 -35.49 22.59
C ARG A 299 -32.73 -35.05 23.50
N LEU A 300 -32.62 -35.40 24.78
CA LEU A 300 -33.43 -34.76 25.83
C LEU A 300 -33.10 -33.27 25.88
N SER A 301 -34.11 -32.41 26.09
CA SER A 301 -33.86 -31.01 26.39
C SER A 301 -33.05 -30.89 27.70
N PRO A 302 -32.27 -29.81 27.88
CA PRO A 302 -31.50 -29.58 29.12
C PRO A 302 -32.38 -29.63 30.37
N GLU A 303 -33.61 -29.10 30.28
CA GLU A 303 -34.60 -29.11 31.37
C GLU A 303 -35.10 -30.51 31.69
N GLU A 304 -35.44 -31.30 30.68
CA GLU A 304 -35.91 -32.67 30.88
C GLU A 304 -34.80 -33.58 31.41
N ARG A 305 -33.54 -33.34 30.99
CA ARG A 305 -32.37 -34.01 31.57
C ARG A 305 -32.22 -33.68 33.05
N GLN A 306 -32.33 -32.40 33.44
CA GLN A 306 -32.23 -31.98 34.84
C GLN A 306 -33.36 -32.59 35.69
N ASN A 307 -34.58 -32.61 35.16
CA ASN A 307 -35.74 -33.19 35.82
C ASN A 307 -35.55 -34.70 36.06
N ARG A 308 -35.09 -35.44 35.05
CA ARG A 308 -34.79 -36.87 35.18
C ARG A 308 -33.65 -37.14 36.15
N MET A 309 -32.62 -36.29 36.21
CA MET A 309 -31.55 -36.40 37.21
C MET A 309 -32.07 -36.15 38.63
N ARG A 310 -32.89 -35.10 38.85
CA ARG A 310 -33.49 -34.82 40.17
C ARG A 310 -34.42 -35.94 40.64
N SER A 311 -35.23 -36.48 39.73
CA SER A 311 -36.19 -37.55 40.04
C SER A 311 -35.59 -38.97 39.94
N ARG A 312 -34.27 -39.12 39.78
CA ARG A 312 -33.58 -40.43 39.61
C ARG A 312 -34.26 -41.35 38.56
N ARG A 313 -34.62 -40.76 37.42
CA ARG A 313 -35.21 -41.44 36.26
C ARG A 313 -34.17 -41.68 35.17
N CYS A 314 -34.33 -42.75 34.40
CA CYS A 314 -33.42 -43.14 33.33
C CYS A 314 -33.37 -42.08 32.21
N LEU A 315 -32.16 -41.67 31.83
CA LEU A 315 -31.95 -40.69 30.74
C LEU A 315 -32.27 -41.22 29.34
N TYR A 316 -32.46 -42.52 29.18
CA TYR A 316 -32.82 -43.12 27.89
C TYR A 316 -34.34 -43.33 27.78
N CYS A 317 -34.94 -44.13 28.66
CA CYS A 317 -36.37 -44.47 28.58
C CYS A 317 -37.29 -43.64 29.51
N GLY A 318 -36.74 -42.90 30.48
CA GLY A 318 -37.52 -42.07 31.41
C GLY A 318 -38.13 -42.81 32.61
N ALA A 319 -37.98 -44.12 32.72
CA ALA A 319 -38.48 -44.92 33.84
C ALA A 319 -37.66 -44.70 35.13
N SER A 320 -38.31 -44.80 36.29
CA SER A 320 -37.67 -44.77 37.61
C SER A 320 -37.06 -46.13 37.97
N GLY A 321 -36.11 -46.13 38.91
CA GLY A 321 -35.52 -47.36 39.46
C GLY A 321 -34.25 -47.86 38.77
N HIS A 322 -33.81 -47.23 37.66
CA HIS A 322 -32.52 -47.51 37.03
C HIS A 322 -31.97 -46.29 36.28
N PHE A 323 -30.66 -46.30 36.02
CA PHE A 323 -29.98 -45.29 35.22
C PHE A 323 -29.65 -45.83 33.82
N ILE A 324 -29.20 -44.94 32.92
CA ILE A 324 -28.94 -45.26 31.51
C ILE A 324 -28.03 -46.48 31.31
N ALA A 325 -27.10 -46.74 32.23
CA ALA A 325 -26.19 -47.89 32.20
C ALA A 325 -26.90 -49.23 32.39
N SER A 326 -28.03 -49.25 33.09
CA SER A 326 -28.81 -50.47 33.42
C SER A 326 -30.18 -50.45 32.74
N CYS A 327 -30.31 -49.73 31.61
CA CYS A 327 -31.59 -49.58 30.93
C CYS A 327 -31.92 -50.82 30.10
N PRO A 328 -32.99 -51.58 30.41
CA PRO A 328 -33.33 -52.80 29.70
C PRO A 328 -33.70 -52.52 28.23
N VAL A 329 -34.27 -51.35 27.94
CA VAL A 329 -34.62 -50.91 26.58
C VAL A 329 -33.37 -50.64 25.73
N ARG A 330 -32.24 -50.31 26.38
CA ARG A 330 -30.96 -50.06 25.70
C ARG A 330 -30.13 -51.33 25.53
N LEU A 331 -30.29 -52.30 26.44
CA LEU A 331 -29.59 -53.58 26.42
C LEU A 331 -30.29 -54.63 25.53
N ASN A 332 -31.62 -54.57 25.42
CA ASN A 332 -32.41 -55.41 24.53
C ASN A 332 -33.33 -54.52 23.66
N PRO A 333 -32.83 -53.97 22.54
CA PRO A 333 -33.68 -53.24 21.61
C PRO A 333 -34.69 -54.23 20.98
N PRO A 334 -36.00 -53.93 20.97
CA PRO A 334 -36.98 -54.80 20.31
C PRO A 334 -36.72 -54.86 18.80
N VAL A 335 -36.60 -56.08 18.26
CA VAL A 335 -36.58 -56.34 16.82
C VAL A 335 -37.96 -55.97 16.26
N ARG A 336 -38.01 -55.00 15.35
CA ARG A 336 -39.27 -54.59 14.71
C ARG A 336 -39.68 -55.65 13.67
N GLN A 337 -40.88 -56.21 13.84
CA GLN A 337 -41.63 -56.90 12.79
C GLN A 337 -42.22 -55.90 11.80
#